data_AF-A0A7H8N626-F1
#
_entry.id   AF-A0A7H8N626-F1
#
_cell.length_a   1.000
_cell.length_b   1.000
_cell.length_c   1.000
_cell.angle_alpha   90.00
_cell.angle_beta   90.00
_cell.angle_gamma   90.00
#
_symmetry.space_group_name_H-M   'P 1'
#
loop_
_entity.id
_entity.type
_entity.pdbx_description
1 polymer ?
#
loop_
_entity_poly.entity_id
_entity_poly.type
_entity_poly.pdbx_seq_one_letter_code
_entity_poly.pdbx_strand_id
1 'polypeptide(L)'
;MLRVHFTSVDLARLRMAARPDALWETILSFHRLREKQAENIFGEWRSQTRARLHSEPRLLAPLVPQRGYFPDFLTPSEGVIGVEEAMEAVRATPAERLRTEISRLPAGRALPAWMRPMADGEGTDRALARLVDTLRDYHRAAIAPYWPHLHARIEADRAARGRALLDGGVDGLLTSLPATMRWRPPVLEVDYPVDRDLYLDGRGLLLLPSFFCRRTPVTFHNPALTPVLVYPLDHAAGPALVTPARSLVKLVGSTRSAVLEGIGAGCTTSELARRVGVSLASASQHATVLRDAGLLVTLRQGSAVLHTLTPLGIALLRGGSPGERPPASGAAGPGGRRIVGRSARRLARDGPSRAQTGGYERNGPVTSYVMPPDELPVVPRWLEK
;
A
#
# COMPACT_ATOMS: atom_id res chain seq x y z
N MET A 1 -9.13 1.24 -16.19
CA MET A 1 -9.05 -0.07 -15.51
C MET A 1 -7.69 -0.66 -15.78
N LEU A 2 -6.95 -1.08 -14.77
CA LEU A 2 -5.72 -1.86 -14.95
C LEU A 2 -6.06 -3.34 -14.72
N ARG A 3 -5.63 -4.22 -15.61
CA ARG A 3 -5.73 -5.68 -15.43
C ARG A 3 -4.32 -6.24 -15.29
N VAL A 4 -4.00 -6.80 -14.12
CA VAL A 4 -2.71 -7.45 -13.89
C VAL A 4 -2.88 -8.95 -14.08
N HIS A 5 -2.16 -9.52 -15.04
CA HIS A 5 -2.27 -10.92 -15.45
C HIS A 5 -1.16 -11.75 -14.82
N PHE A 6 -1.53 -12.79 -14.06
CA PHE A 6 -0.58 -13.64 -13.35
C PHE A 6 -0.42 -15.01 -14.02
N THR A 7 0.83 -15.46 -14.18
CA THR A 7 1.14 -16.89 -14.30
C THR A 7 1.29 -17.53 -12.92
N SER A 8 1.35 -18.86 -12.85
CA SER A 8 1.70 -19.58 -11.61
C SER A 8 3.09 -19.21 -11.08
N VAL A 9 4.04 -18.89 -11.96
CA VAL A 9 5.38 -18.41 -11.61
C VAL A 9 5.31 -17.01 -10.97
N ASP A 10 4.39 -16.16 -11.44
CA ASP A 10 4.18 -14.83 -10.87
C ASP A 10 3.53 -14.88 -9.49
N LEU A 11 2.57 -15.78 -9.28
CA LEU A 11 1.95 -16.02 -7.96
C LEU A 11 3.00 -16.51 -6.95
N ALA A 12 3.91 -17.41 -7.37
CA ALA A 12 5.04 -17.86 -6.55
C ALA A 12 6.09 -16.76 -6.29
N ARG A 13 6.08 -15.66 -7.06
CA ARG A 13 6.97 -14.50 -6.93
C ARG A 13 6.27 -13.26 -6.37
N LEU A 14 4.99 -13.36 -6.00
CA LEU A 14 4.23 -12.31 -5.35
C LEU A 14 4.88 -11.96 -4.01
N ARG A 15 5.17 -10.68 -3.79
CA ARG A 15 5.82 -10.15 -2.58
C ARG A 15 5.09 -8.92 -2.08
N MET A 16 5.28 -8.61 -0.80
CA MET A 16 4.79 -7.38 -0.18
C MET A 16 5.95 -6.58 0.40
N ALA A 17 6.05 -5.30 0.02
CA ALA A 17 7.15 -4.42 0.41
C ALA A 17 7.33 -4.39 1.94
N ALA A 18 8.55 -4.70 2.40
CA ALA A 18 8.83 -5.02 3.81
C ALA A 18 8.65 -3.84 4.77
N ARG A 19 8.65 -2.61 4.23
CA ARG A 19 8.62 -1.32 4.92
C ARG A 19 7.96 -0.28 4.00
N PRO A 20 7.59 0.92 4.50
CA PRO A 20 7.22 2.04 3.63
C PRO A 20 8.36 2.39 2.67
N ASP A 21 8.01 2.71 1.43
CA ASP A 21 8.98 3.20 0.45
C ASP A 21 9.13 4.72 0.57
N ALA A 22 10.38 5.17 0.75
CA ALA A 22 10.69 6.57 1.03
C ALA A 22 10.25 7.52 -0.09
N LEU A 23 10.49 7.17 -1.36
CA LEU A 23 10.21 8.08 -2.47
C LEU A 23 8.78 7.94 -3.01
N TRP A 24 8.18 6.75 -3.00
CA TRP A 24 6.75 6.61 -3.28
C TRP A 24 5.89 7.43 -2.31
N GLU A 25 6.13 7.36 -0.99
CA GLU A 25 5.42 8.21 -0.02
C GLU A 25 5.70 9.70 -0.25
N THR A 26 6.95 10.06 -0.59
CA THR A 26 7.33 11.46 -0.88
C THR A 26 6.54 12.01 -2.06
N ILE A 27 6.57 11.35 -3.22
CA ILE A 27 5.88 11.79 -4.44
C ILE A 27 4.35 11.79 -4.25
N LEU A 28 3.80 10.75 -3.61
CA LEU A 28 2.36 10.66 -3.36
C LEU A 28 1.86 11.73 -2.38
N SER A 29 2.62 12.03 -1.33
CA SER A 29 2.30 13.12 -0.41
C SER A 29 2.30 14.48 -1.11
N PHE A 30 3.18 14.69 -2.09
CA PHE A 30 3.23 15.95 -2.84
C PHE A 30 1.94 16.20 -3.67
N HIS A 31 1.31 15.14 -4.21
CA HIS A 31 -0.04 15.26 -4.76
C HIS A 31 -1.06 15.67 -3.68
N ARG A 32 -1.04 15.02 -2.50
CA ARG A 32 -1.96 15.33 -1.39
C ARG A 32 -1.79 16.76 -0.88
N LEU A 33 -0.57 17.30 -0.85
CA LEU A 33 -0.28 18.68 -0.43
C LEU A 33 -0.94 19.74 -1.33
N ARG A 34 -1.02 19.43 -2.63
CA ARG A 34 -1.57 20.28 -3.69
C ARG A 34 -3.04 20.01 -4.00
N GLU A 35 -3.64 19.02 -3.34
CA GLU A 35 -5.04 18.66 -3.54
C GLU A 35 -5.97 19.73 -2.95
N LYS A 36 -6.90 20.23 -3.78
CA LYS A 36 -7.87 21.27 -3.39
C LYS A 36 -9.05 20.73 -2.56
N GLN A 37 -9.31 19.43 -2.61
CA GLN A 37 -10.45 18.80 -1.93
C GLN A 37 -10.23 18.73 -0.42
N ALA A 38 -11.26 19.17 0.33
CA ALA A 38 -11.26 19.31 1.78
C ALA A 38 -11.51 17.99 2.54
N GLU A 39 -10.91 16.89 2.07
CA GLU A 39 -10.89 15.65 2.85
C GLU A 39 -10.01 15.86 4.10
N ASN A 40 -10.62 15.82 5.29
CA ASN A 40 -9.98 16.20 6.56
C ASN A 40 -8.78 15.32 6.96
N ILE A 41 -8.67 14.11 6.42
CA ILE A 41 -7.64 13.10 6.76
C ILE A 41 -6.21 13.66 6.71
N PHE A 42 -5.91 14.50 5.70
CA PHE A 42 -4.61 15.15 5.53
C PHE A 42 -4.62 16.64 5.92
N GLY A 43 -5.67 17.13 6.59
CA GLY A 43 -5.83 18.56 6.93
C GLY A 43 -4.71 19.09 7.83
N GLU A 44 -4.52 18.46 8.99
CA GLU A 44 -3.46 18.81 9.94
C GLU A 44 -2.06 18.65 9.34
N TRP A 45 -1.81 17.52 8.67
CA TRP A 45 -0.55 17.26 7.98
C TRP A 45 -0.24 18.31 6.90
N ARG A 46 -1.23 18.73 6.09
CA ARG A 46 -1.04 19.81 5.10
C ARG A 46 -0.67 21.12 5.77
N SER A 47 -1.33 21.46 6.88
CA SER A 47 -1.06 22.69 7.64
C SER A 47 0.37 22.69 8.20
N GLN A 48 0.73 21.65 8.95
CA GLN A 48 2.06 21.50 9.56
C GLN A 48 3.17 21.39 8.50
N THR A 49 2.94 20.67 7.41
CA THR A 49 3.91 20.56 6.30
C THR A 49 4.14 21.91 5.62
N ARG A 50 3.08 22.68 5.34
CA ARG A 50 3.21 24.04 4.78
C ARG A 50 3.99 24.98 5.70
N ALA A 51 3.84 24.85 7.01
CA ALA A 51 4.59 25.64 7.98
C ALA A 51 6.09 25.28 8.07
N ARG A 52 6.49 24.05 7.67
CA ARG A 52 7.89 23.57 7.65
C ARG A 52 8.58 23.76 6.30
N LEU A 53 7.86 24.08 5.24
CA LEU A 53 8.42 24.23 3.90
C LEU A 53 8.94 25.66 3.70
N HIS A 54 10.26 25.82 3.83
CA HIS A 54 10.95 27.09 3.66
C HIS A 54 11.37 27.38 2.20
N SER A 55 11.47 26.34 1.36
CA SER A 55 11.89 26.41 -0.04
C SER A 55 10.71 26.21 -1.02
N GLU A 56 10.95 26.32 -2.34
CA GLU A 56 9.90 26.13 -3.36
C GLU A 56 9.70 24.63 -3.75
N PRO A 57 8.71 23.90 -3.18
CA PRO A 57 8.34 22.59 -3.73
C PRO A 57 7.68 22.70 -5.12
N ARG A 58 7.49 23.94 -5.63
CA ARG A 58 7.13 24.23 -7.02
C ARG A 58 8.12 23.63 -8.02
N LEU A 59 9.38 23.39 -7.64
CA LEU A 59 10.34 22.68 -8.49
C LEU A 59 9.91 21.23 -8.77
N LEU A 60 9.18 20.57 -7.87
CA LEU A 60 8.63 19.23 -8.13
C LEU A 60 7.36 19.27 -9.00
N ALA A 61 6.67 20.41 -9.10
CA ALA A 61 5.37 20.51 -9.75
C ALA A 61 5.32 20.21 -11.28
N PRO A 62 6.38 20.46 -12.08
CA PRO A 62 6.46 20.04 -13.49
C PRO A 62 6.71 18.54 -13.66
N LEU A 63 7.53 17.95 -12.78
CA LEU A 63 7.86 16.51 -12.78
C LEU A 63 6.72 15.65 -12.22
N VAL A 64 6.00 16.18 -11.24
CA VAL A 64 4.89 15.52 -10.56
C VAL A 64 3.61 16.32 -10.82
N PRO A 65 2.95 16.17 -11.98
CA PRO A 65 1.70 16.89 -12.28
C PRO A 65 0.57 16.47 -11.33
N GLN A 66 -0.50 17.25 -11.22
CA GLN A 66 -1.64 16.88 -10.35
C GLN A 66 -2.44 15.67 -10.84
N ARG A 67 -2.32 15.34 -12.13
CA ARG A 67 -2.96 14.22 -12.82
C ARG A 67 -2.05 13.79 -13.99
N GLY A 68 -2.15 12.53 -14.39
CA GLY A 68 -1.33 11.96 -15.46
C GLY A 68 -0.01 11.36 -14.96
N TYR A 69 0.89 11.12 -15.91
CA TYR A 69 2.20 10.49 -15.67
C TYR A 69 3.16 11.38 -14.89
N PHE A 70 3.97 10.77 -14.02
CA PHE A 70 5.21 11.32 -13.47
C PHE A 70 6.35 10.30 -13.70
N PRO A 71 7.61 10.74 -13.90
CA PRO A 71 8.73 9.84 -14.21
C PRO A 71 8.96 8.73 -13.17
N ASP A 72 9.20 7.51 -13.65
CA ASP A 72 9.48 6.32 -12.83
C ASP A 72 10.83 6.44 -12.11
N PHE A 73 11.77 7.26 -12.63
CA PHE A 73 13.06 7.51 -11.97
C PHE A 73 12.91 8.26 -10.63
N LEU A 74 11.77 8.91 -10.38
CA LEU A 74 11.48 9.56 -9.10
C LEU A 74 11.11 8.58 -7.99
N THR A 75 10.86 7.32 -8.32
CA THR A 75 10.47 6.25 -7.38
C THR A 75 11.30 4.98 -7.62
N PRO A 76 12.63 5.06 -7.45
CA PRO A 76 13.55 3.93 -7.64
C PRO A 76 13.29 2.82 -6.61
N SER A 77 13.65 1.58 -6.96
CA SER A 77 13.51 0.38 -6.12
C SER A 77 14.15 0.51 -4.73
N GLU A 78 15.19 1.33 -4.64
CA GLU A 78 16.00 1.65 -3.47
C GLU A 78 15.19 2.40 -2.39
N GLY A 79 14.02 2.95 -2.74
CA GLY A 79 13.07 3.54 -1.79
C GLY A 79 12.64 2.61 -0.65
N VAL A 80 12.64 1.29 -0.86
CA VAL A 80 12.37 0.29 0.20
C VAL A 80 13.57 0.03 1.12
N ILE A 81 14.77 0.51 0.76
CA ILE A 81 15.99 0.39 1.56
C ILE A 81 16.05 1.58 2.53
N GLY A 82 15.97 2.80 2.00
CA GLY A 82 16.01 4.02 2.79
C GLY A 82 15.94 5.27 1.92
N VAL A 83 15.88 6.44 2.56
CA VAL A 83 15.75 7.71 1.84
C VAL A 83 17.04 8.09 1.11
N GLU A 84 18.22 7.88 1.71
CA GLU A 84 19.48 8.30 1.10
C GLU A 84 19.88 7.39 -0.06
N GLU A 85 19.64 6.09 0.04
CA GLU A 85 19.82 5.12 -1.06
C GLU A 85 18.91 5.47 -2.25
N ALA A 86 17.67 5.87 -1.97
CA ALA A 86 16.73 6.31 -3.00
C ALA A 86 17.15 7.64 -3.64
N MET A 87 17.65 8.61 -2.87
CA MET A 87 18.19 9.86 -3.40
C MET A 87 19.44 9.64 -4.27
N GLU A 88 20.29 8.68 -3.90
CA GLU A 88 21.47 8.33 -4.71
C GLU A 88 21.07 7.58 -5.98
N ALA A 89 20.08 6.68 -5.94
CA ALA A 89 19.52 6.08 -7.14
C ALA A 89 18.88 7.11 -8.10
N VAL A 90 18.23 8.16 -7.57
CA VAL A 90 17.79 9.31 -8.39
C VAL A 90 18.99 10.03 -9.01
N ARG A 91 20.04 10.32 -8.23
CA ARG A 91 21.27 10.97 -8.72
C ARG A 91 21.98 10.16 -9.81
N ALA A 92 21.99 8.84 -9.69
CA ALA A 92 22.62 7.91 -10.62
C ALA A 92 21.76 7.59 -11.87
N THR A 93 20.60 8.26 -12.07
CA THR A 93 19.73 7.99 -13.22
C THR A 93 20.44 8.31 -14.55
N PRO A 94 20.58 7.34 -15.48
CA PRO A 94 21.24 7.58 -16.77
C PRO A 94 20.55 8.67 -17.60
N ALA A 95 21.34 9.50 -18.29
CA ALA A 95 20.84 10.62 -19.10
C ALA A 95 19.80 10.21 -20.17
N GLU A 96 19.99 9.04 -20.80
CA GLU A 96 19.01 8.49 -21.74
C GLU A 96 17.64 8.22 -21.08
N ARG A 97 17.65 7.67 -19.85
CA ARG A 97 16.44 7.41 -19.09
C ARG A 97 15.74 8.71 -18.69
N LEU A 98 16.51 9.73 -18.28
CA LEU A 98 15.98 11.07 -17.97
C LEU A 98 15.28 11.69 -19.18
N ARG A 99 15.97 11.79 -20.32
CA ARG A 99 15.40 12.29 -21.59
C ARG A 99 14.13 11.53 -21.97
N THR A 100 14.19 10.21 -21.92
CA THR A 100 13.09 9.32 -22.32
C THR A 100 11.87 9.48 -21.40
N GLU A 101 12.05 9.55 -20.09
CA GLU A 101 10.93 9.71 -19.16
C GLU A 101 10.41 11.16 -19.11
N ILE A 102 11.27 12.18 -19.20
CA ILE A 102 10.83 13.58 -19.24
C ILE A 102 10.04 13.90 -20.52
N SER A 103 10.39 13.29 -21.67
CA SER A 103 9.63 13.48 -22.92
C SER A 103 8.19 12.94 -22.89
N ARG A 104 7.86 12.08 -21.92
CA ARG A 104 6.50 11.54 -21.68
C ARG A 104 5.63 12.42 -20.78
N LEU A 105 6.19 13.49 -20.19
CA LEU A 105 5.38 14.44 -19.42
C LEU A 105 4.35 15.13 -20.33
N PRO A 106 3.15 15.47 -19.84
CA PRO A 106 2.09 16.02 -20.68
C PRO A 106 2.52 17.29 -21.42
N ALA A 107 2.48 17.24 -22.76
CA ALA A 107 2.68 18.41 -23.60
C ALA A 107 1.59 19.46 -23.30
N GLY A 108 2.00 20.72 -23.10
CA GLY A 108 1.09 21.82 -22.73
C GLY A 108 1.71 22.90 -21.84
N ARG A 109 2.93 22.70 -21.34
CA ARG A 109 3.71 23.74 -20.67
C ARG A 109 5.18 23.63 -21.06
N ALA A 110 5.82 24.73 -21.43
CA ALA A 110 7.24 24.75 -21.70
C ALA A 110 8.03 24.25 -20.49
N LEU A 111 8.96 23.31 -20.72
CA LEU A 111 9.82 22.78 -19.65
C LEU A 111 10.62 23.93 -19.02
N PRO A 112 10.61 24.09 -17.69
CA PRO A 112 11.41 25.09 -17.01
C PRO A 112 12.89 24.95 -17.35
N ALA A 113 13.62 26.06 -17.43
CA ALA A 113 15.02 26.07 -17.85
C ALA A 113 15.92 25.11 -17.05
N TRP A 114 15.64 24.90 -15.75
CA TRP A 114 16.39 23.99 -14.89
C TRP A 114 16.22 22.50 -15.26
N MET A 115 15.16 22.13 -15.98
CA MET A 115 14.91 20.75 -16.45
C MET A 115 15.54 20.45 -17.80
N ARG A 116 15.88 21.47 -18.60
CA ARG A 116 16.41 21.28 -19.96
C ARG A 116 17.62 20.33 -20.00
N PRO A 117 18.64 20.46 -19.14
CA PRO A 117 19.75 19.49 -19.07
C PRO A 117 19.31 18.01 -18.98
N MET A 118 18.26 17.72 -18.19
CA MET A 118 17.72 16.36 -18.05
C MET A 118 16.81 15.95 -19.22
N ALA A 119 16.15 16.90 -19.87
CA ALA A 119 15.33 16.66 -21.05
C ALA A 119 16.18 16.41 -22.30
N ASP A 120 17.27 17.14 -22.43
CA ASP A 120 18.20 17.07 -23.57
C ASP A 120 19.20 15.91 -23.38
N GLY A 121 19.53 15.58 -22.13
CA GLY A 121 20.48 14.52 -21.76
C GLY A 121 21.93 14.98 -21.58
N GLU A 122 22.15 16.30 -21.53
CA GLU A 122 23.47 16.94 -21.48
C GLU A 122 23.61 17.80 -20.21
N GLY A 123 24.75 17.72 -19.52
CA GLY A 123 25.03 18.55 -18.34
C GLY A 123 24.08 18.29 -17.14
N THR A 124 23.60 17.05 -17.01
CA THR A 124 22.52 16.66 -16.07
C THR A 124 22.84 16.88 -14.60
N ASP A 125 24.11 16.85 -14.20
CA ASP A 125 24.54 16.73 -12.80
C ASP A 125 24.02 17.85 -11.89
N ARG A 126 24.07 19.11 -12.34
CA ARG A 126 23.53 20.25 -11.56
C ARG A 126 22.01 20.20 -11.44
N ALA A 127 21.32 19.71 -12.48
CA ALA A 127 19.87 19.61 -12.48
C ALA A 127 19.39 18.47 -11.57
N LEU A 128 20.07 17.32 -11.61
CA LEU A 128 19.87 16.18 -10.71
C LEU A 128 20.19 16.52 -9.26
N ALA A 129 21.33 17.18 -8.99
CA ALA A 129 21.68 17.61 -7.63
C ALA A 129 20.59 18.51 -7.04
N ARG A 130 20.15 19.52 -7.80
CA ARG A 130 19.04 20.42 -7.39
C ARG A 130 17.73 19.67 -7.16
N LEU A 131 17.41 18.67 -8.00
CA LEU A 131 16.22 17.83 -7.83
C LEU A 131 16.30 16.99 -6.55
N VAL A 132 17.43 16.31 -6.32
CA VAL A 132 17.68 15.50 -5.12
C VAL A 132 17.60 16.34 -3.86
N ASP A 133 18.20 17.53 -3.84
CA ASP A 133 18.13 18.43 -2.69
C ASP A 133 16.69 18.91 -2.44
N THR A 134 15.93 19.21 -3.50
CA THR A 134 14.49 19.54 -3.40
C THR A 134 13.67 18.37 -2.84
N LEU A 135 13.94 17.15 -3.29
CA LEU A 135 13.26 15.93 -2.81
C LEU A 135 13.61 15.66 -1.34
N ARG A 136 14.88 15.83 -0.94
CA ARG A 136 15.34 15.67 0.44
C ARG A 136 14.73 16.69 1.39
N ASP A 137 14.73 17.98 1.03
CA ASP A 137 14.07 19.04 1.77
C ASP A 137 12.56 18.76 1.96
N TYR A 138 11.90 18.38 0.85
CA TYR A 138 10.49 18.06 0.88
C TYR A 138 10.18 16.84 1.77
N HIS A 139 10.94 15.74 1.63
CA HIS A 139 10.83 14.56 2.47
C HIS A 139 11.03 14.90 3.96
N ARG A 140 12.06 15.70 4.28
CA ARG A 140 12.37 16.12 5.65
C ARG A 140 11.25 16.94 6.29
N ALA A 141 10.56 17.79 5.54
CA ALA A 141 9.44 18.60 6.03
C ALA A 141 8.11 17.83 6.10
N ALA A 142 7.85 16.97 5.11
CA ALA A 142 6.54 16.37 4.85
C ALA A 142 6.41 14.91 5.32
N ILE A 143 7.48 14.12 5.28
CA ILE A 143 7.46 12.67 5.55
C ILE A 143 8.14 12.32 6.86
N ALA A 144 9.40 12.76 7.06
CA ALA A 144 10.22 12.37 8.20
C ALA A 144 9.55 12.56 9.58
N PRO A 145 8.79 13.65 9.87
CA PRO A 145 8.12 13.83 11.15
C PRO A 145 7.01 12.80 11.44
N TYR A 146 6.50 12.13 10.41
CA TYR A 146 5.42 11.14 10.49
C TYR A 146 5.89 9.72 10.19
N TRP A 147 7.18 9.52 9.89
CA TRP A 147 7.73 8.24 9.47
C TRP A 147 7.41 7.07 10.42
N PRO A 148 7.49 7.21 11.76
CA PRO A 148 7.07 6.14 12.68
C PRO A 148 5.58 5.78 12.56
N HIS A 149 4.71 6.77 12.31
CA HIS A 149 3.28 6.55 12.11
C HIS A 149 3.00 5.85 10.78
N LEU A 150 3.62 6.31 9.69
CA LEU A 150 3.56 5.65 8.37
C LEU A 150 3.96 4.18 8.48
N HIS A 151 5.10 3.90 9.12
CA HIS A 151 5.59 2.55 9.35
C HIS A 151 4.61 1.71 10.19
N ALA A 152 4.05 2.28 11.27
CA ALA A 152 3.08 1.59 12.11
C ALA A 152 1.75 1.28 11.40
N ARG A 153 1.31 2.12 10.45
CA ARG A 153 0.12 1.89 9.60
C ARG A 153 0.39 0.87 8.50
N ILE A 154 1.56 0.93 7.86
CA ILE A 154 1.96 -0.04 6.83
C ILE A 154 2.15 -1.43 7.42
N GLU A 155 2.76 -1.56 8.61
CA GLU A 155 2.80 -2.85 9.32
C GLU A 155 1.41 -3.33 9.80
N ALA A 156 0.44 -2.43 9.99
CA ALA A 156 -0.95 -2.83 10.29
C ALA A 156 -1.59 -3.57 9.13
N ASP A 157 -1.45 -3.01 7.92
CA ASP A 157 -1.94 -3.61 6.68
C ASP A 157 -1.19 -4.91 6.41
N ARG A 158 0.16 -4.88 6.38
CA ARG A 158 1.00 -6.08 6.18
C ARG A 158 0.63 -7.22 7.12
N ALA A 159 0.34 -6.95 8.39
CA ALA A 159 -0.11 -7.98 9.34
C ALA A 159 -1.53 -8.50 9.08
N ALA A 160 -2.43 -7.72 8.46
CA ALA A 160 -3.73 -8.20 7.99
C ALA A 160 -3.59 -9.04 6.71
N ARG A 161 -2.80 -8.57 5.73
CA ARG A 161 -2.48 -9.27 4.48
C ARG A 161 -1.77 -10.60 4.73
N GLY A 162 -0.82 -10.62 5.67
CA GLY A 162 -0.10 -11.82 6.08
C GLY A 162 -0.97 -12.87 6.75
N ARG A 163 -1.98 -12.47 7.53
CA ARG A 163 -3.00 -13.41 8.05
C ARG A 163 -3.84 -13.99 6.93
N ALA A 164 -4.37 -13.15 6.03
CA ALA A 164 -5.12 -13.63 4.87
C ALA A 164 -4.31 -14.58 3.96
N LEU A 165 -3.00 -14.36 3.83
CA LEU A 165 -2.07 -15.28 3.14
C LEU A 165 -1.94 -16.64 3.86
N LEU A 166 -1.86 -16.65 5.19
CA LEU A 166 -1.76 -17.88 5.99
C LEU A 166 -3.08 -18.66 6.01
N ASP A 167 -4.21 -17.95 6.11
CA ASP A 167 -5.54 -18.54 6.25
C ASP A 167 -6.11 -19.04 4.91
N GLY A 168 -5.76 -18.38 3.79
CA GLY A 168 -6.37 -18.62 2.47
C GLY A 168 -5.40 -18.64 1.29
N GLY A 169 -4.08 -18.72 1.53
CA GLY A 169 -3.08 -18.72 0.46
C GLY A 169 -3.04 -17.43 -0.35
N VAL A 170 -2.55 -17.50 -1.58
CA VAL A 170 -2.42 -16.32 -2.46
C VAL A 170 -3.80 -15.74 -2.81
N ASP A 171 -4.82 -16.58 -3.02
CA ASP A 171 -6.20 -16.13 -3.20
C ASP A 171 -6.73 -15.36 -1.99
N GLY A 172 -6.49 -15.84 -0.77
CA GLY A 172 -6.84 -15.13 0.46
C GLY A 172 -6.15 -13.76 0.55
N LEU A 173 -4.84 -13.70 0.28
CA LEU A 173 -4.07 -12.46 0.21
C LEU A 173 -4.68 -11.46 -0.79
N LEU A 174 -4.85 -11.87 -2.05
CA LEU A 174 -5.33 -11.00 -3.14
C LEU A 174 -6.79 -10.59 -2.96
N THR A 175 -7.65 -11.48 -2.43
CA THR A 175 -9.04 -11.17 -2.10
C THR A 175 -9.16 -10.20 -0.92
N SER A 176 -8.17 -10.17 -0.01
CA SER A 176 -8.20 -9.24 1.13
C SER A 176 -7.91 -7.78 0.77
N LEU A 177 -7.36 -7.50 -0.41
CA LEU A 177 -6.95 -6.16 -0.84
C LEU A 177 -8.12 -5.15 -0.84
N PRO A 178 -7.84 -3.82 -0.78
CA PRO A 178 -8.89 -2.81 -0.81
C PRO A 178 -9.84 -2.96 -2.01
N ALA A 179 -11.11 -2.60 -1.86
CA ALA A 179 -12.16 -2.82 -2.88
C ALA A 179 -11.89 -2.22 -4.28
N THR A 180 -10.90 -1.34 -4.39
CA THR A 180 -10.36 -0.79 -5.64
C THR A 180 -9.47 -1.78 -6.40
N MET A 181 -9.26 -2.97 -5.84
CA MET A 181 -8.46 -4.09 -6.34
C MET A 181 -9.31 -5.36 -6.17
N ARG A 182 -9.75 -5.97 -7.27
CA ARG A 182 -10.68 -7.11 -7.28
C ARG A 182 -9.99 -8.31 -7.89
N TRP A 183 -9.78 -9.34 -7.09
CA TRP A 183 -9.19 -10.59 -7.56
C TRP A 183 -10.24 -11.40 -8.32
N ARG A 184 -9.96 -11.67 -9.60
CA ARG A 184 -10.72 -12.56 -10.49
C ARG A 184 -9.73 -13.54 -11.13
N PRO A 185 -9.30 -14.59 -10.40
CA PRO A 185 -8.16 -15.42 -10.80
C PRO A 185 -8.25 -15.86 -12.28
N PRO A 186 -7.18 -15.69 -13.09
CA PRO A 186 -5.82 -15.29 -12.72
C PRO A 186 -5.54 -13.76 -12.84
N VAL A 187 -6.57 -12.91 -12.88
CA VAL A 187 -6.45 -11.46 -13.13
C VAL A 187 -6.81 -10.64 -11.91
N LEU A 188 -5.96 -9.66 -11.56
CA LEU A 188 -6.29 -8.62 -10.58
C LEU A 188 -6.79 -7.37 -11.32
N GLU A 189 -8.09 -7.08 -11.21
CA GLU A 189 -8.70 -5.86 -11.74
C GLU A 189 -8.47 -4.69 -10.77
N VAL A 190 -7.99 -3.57 -11.27
CA VAL A 190 -7.57 -2.42 -10.45
C VAL A 190 -8.17 -1.13 -11.00
N ASP A 191 -8.77 -0.34 -10.11
CA ASP A 191 -9.27 1.00 -10.45
C ASP A 191 -8.09 1.91 -10.83
N TYR A 192 -8.03 2.28 -12.10
CA TYR A 192 -6.88 2.94 -12.71
C TYR A 192 -7.36 3.92 -13.82
N PRO A 193 -6.76 5.11 -13.97
CA PRO A 193 -7.30 6.20 -14.78
C PRO A 193 -7.31 5.96 -16.30
N VAL A 194 -6.58 4.95 -16.79
CA VAL A 194 -6.60 4.51 -18.20
C VAL A 194 -6.94 3.02 -18.27
N ASP A 195 -7.38 2.51 -19.42
CA ASP A 195 -7.41 1.06 -19.66
C ASP A 195 -6.00 0.58 -19.98
N ARG A 196 -5.54 -0.50 -19.33
CA ARG A 196 -4.19 -1.07 -19.47
C ARG A 196 -4.16 -2.52 -19.01
N ASP A 197 -3.51 -3.36 -19.78
CA ASP A 197 -3.10 -4.71 -19.35
C ASP A 197 -1.63 -4.70 -18.93
N LEU A 198 -1.32 -5.41 -17.84
CA LEU A 198 0.02 -5.60 -17.30
C LEU A 198 0.26 -7.10 -17.14
N TYR A 199 1.00 -7.67 -18.09
CA TYR A 199 1.53 -9.03 -18.00
C TYR A 199 2.80 -9.01 -17.13
N LEU A 200 2.91 -9.99 -16.23
CA LEU A 200 4.01 -10.07 -15.28
C LEU A 200 5.17 -10.94 -15.79
N ASP A 201 4.92 -11.85 -16.74
CA ASP A 201 5.91 -12.61 -17.50
C ASP A 201 6.94 -13.37 -16.63
N GLY A 202 6.49 -13.92 -15.50
CA GLY A 202 7.35 -14.62 -14.55
C GLY A 202 8.21 -13.70 -13.67
N ARG A 203 8.05 -12.37 -13.73
CA ARG A 203 8.75 -11.41 -12.86
C ARG A 203 8.11 -11.32 -11.47
N GLY A 204 6.86 -11.72 -11.33
CA GLY A 204 6.06 -11.52 -10.12
C GLY A 204 5.61 -10.07 -9.94
N LEU A 205 5.01 -9.80 -8.79
CA LEU A 205 4.48 -8.48 -8.42
C LEU A 205 4.92 -8.09 -7.01
N LEU A 206 5.36 -6.85 -6.84
CA LEU A 206 5.54 -6.25 -5.51
C LEU A 206 4.31 -5.42 -5.13
N LEU A 207 3.55 -5.90 -4.15
CA LEU A 207 2.47 -5.15 -3.49
C LEU A 207 3.07 -4.15 -2.50
N LEU A 208 2.74 -2.86 -2.65
CA LEU A 208 3.29 -1.77 -1.84
C LEU A 208 2.14 -0.98 -1.18
N PRO A 209 1.74 -1.30 0.06
CA PRO A 209 0.79 -0.47 0.80
C PRO A 209 1.36 0.93 1.00
N SER A 210 0.59 1.96 0.65
CA SER A 210 1.01 3.35 0.81
C SER A 210 -0.02 4.21 1.54
N PHE A 211 0.49 5.06 2.44
CA PHE A 211 -0.30 5.96 3.27
C PHE A 211 -0.73 7.22 2.51
N PHE A 212 0.11 7.78 1.62
CA PHE A 212 -0.30 8.93 0.82
C PHE A 212 -0.93 8.56 -0.54
N CYS A 213 -0.91 7.27 -0.93
CA CYS A 213 -1.77 6.76 -2.01
C CYS A 213 -3.26 6.88 -1.65
N ARG A 214 -4.10 7.38 -2.57
CA ARG A 214 -5.55 7.57 -2.35
C ARG A 214 -6.34 7.28 -3.62
N ARG A 215 -7.57 6.77 -3.43
CA ARG A 215 -8.59 6.45 -4.44
C ARG A 215 -8.21 5.31 -5.39
N THR A 216 -7.11 5.42 -6.12
CA THR A 216 -6.71 4.44 -7.15
C THR A 216 -5.26 4.02 -6.93
N PRO A 217 -4.94 2.71 -6.96
CA PRO A 217 -3.57 2.24 -6.98
C PRO A 217 -2.77 2.82 -8.16
N VAL A 218 -1.45 2.83 -8.03
CA VAL A 218 -0.51 3.28 -9.05
C VAL A 218 0.59 2.25 -9.30
N THR A 219 1.16 2.27 -10.49
CA THR A 219 2.20 1.33 -10.96
C THR A 219 3.13 2.08 -11.91
N PHE A 220 4.33 1.55 -12.15
CA PHE A 220 5.29 2.13 -13.08
C PHE A 220 4.71 2.25 -14.49
N HIS A 221 5.14 3.26 -15.24
CA HIS A 221 4.88 3.33 -16.66
C HIS A 221 5.74 2.31 -17.41
N ASN A 222 7.05 2.30 -17.17
CA ASN A 222 8.01 1.43 -17.84
C ASN A 222 7.69 -0.07 -17.59
N PRO A 223 7.25 -0.82 -18.62
CA PRO A 223 6.85 -2.21 -18.47
C PRO A 223 8.05 -3.17 -18.31
N ALA A 224 9.29 -2.73 -18.49
CA ALA A 224 10.49 -3.55 -18.33
C ALA A 224 10.99 -3.63 -16.87
N LEU A 225 10.53 -2.73 -15.99
CA LEU A 225 10.86 -2.79 -14.56
C LEU A 225 10.17 -3.99 -13.89
N THR A 226 10.69 -4.41 -12.73
CA THR A 226 9.95 -5.33 -11.85
C THR A 226 8.59 -4.72 -11.51
N PRO A 227 7.46 -5.39 -11.78
CA PRO A 227 6.15 -4.82 -11.53
C PRO A 227 5.93 -4.48 -10.06
N VAL A 228 5.56 -3.22 -9.79
CA VAL A 228 5.16 -2.72 -8.47
C VAL A 228 3.72 -2.20 -8.56
N LEU A 229 2.89 -2.54 -7.58
CA LEU A 229 1.52 -2.03 -7.45
C LEU A 229 1.35 -1.39 -6.09
N VAL A 230 1.33 -0.06 -6.09
CA VAL A 230 1.22 0.79 -4.91
C VAL A 230 -0.25 1.08 -4.64
N TYR A 231 -0.78 0.64 -3.50
CA TYR A 231 -2.21 0.71 -3.21
C TYR A 231 -2.52 1.58 -1.98
N PRO A 232 -3.71 2.22 -1.94
CA PRO A 232 -4.09 3.05 -0.80
C PRO A 232 -4.33 2.20 0.45
N LEU A 233 -3.77 2.65 1.57
CA LEU A 233 -4.18 2.15 2.88
C LEU A 233 -5.63 2.53 3.20
N ASP A 234 -6.28 1.71 4.01
CA ASP A 234 -7.52 2.13 4.66
C ASP A 234 -7.22 3.13 5.80
N HIS A 235 -7.88 4.28 5.69
CA HIS A 235 -7.82 5.39 6.65
C HIS A 235 -9.07 5.47 7.54
N ALA A 236 -10.12 4.69 7.29
CA ALA A 236 -11.30 4.65 8.16
C ALA A 236 -10.97 4.06 9.54
N ALA A 237 -10.06 3.08 9.59
CA ALA A 237 -9.66 2.37 10.79
C ALA A 237 -8.51 3.04 11.58
N GLY A 238 -8.54 4.35 11.82
CA GLY A 238 -7.56 5.01 12.69
C GLY A 238 -7.75 6.52 12.91
N PRO A 239 -7.20 7.09 14.00
CA PRO A 239 -7.17 8.53 14.20
C PRO A 239 -6.38 9.23 13.09
N ALA A 240 -6.64 10.53 12.91
CA ALA A 240 -5.86 11.40 12.02
C ALA A 240 -4.36 11.43 12.39
N LEU A 241 -3.56 12.16 11.61
CA LEU A 241 -2.10 12.34 11.78
C LEU A 241 -1.72 13.15 13.04
N VAL A 242 -2.15 12.68 14.20
CA VAL A 242 -1.83 13.17 15.53
C VAL A 242 -0.50 12.55 15.95
N THR A 243 0.45 13.36 16.41
CA THR A 243 1.77 12.91 16.86
C THR A 243 1.65 11.88 18.00
N PRO A 244 2.03 10.61 17.77
CA PRO A 244 1.89 9.56 18.78
C PRO A 244 3.05 9.64 19.78
N ALA A 245 2.85 10.38 20.87
CA ALA A 245 3.84 10.50 21.95
C ALA A 245 3.26 10.86 23.32
N ARG A 246 2.25 11.74 23.39
CA ARG A 246 1.81 12.34 24.67
C ARG A 246 0.73 11.56 25.44
N SER A 247 0.01 10.63 24.81
CA SER A 247 -1.02 9.81 25.46
C SER A 247 -0.42 8.61 26.20
N LEU A 248 0.46 7.84 25.53
CA LEU A 248 1.03 6.63 26.10
C LEU A 248 1.98 6.91 27.27
N VAL A 249 2.84 7.93 27.15
CA VAL A 249 3.74 8.39 28.25
C VAL A 249 2.95 8.76 29.52
N LYS A 250 1.76 9.36 29.38
CA LYS A 250 0.87 9.65 30.51
C LYS A 250 0.22 8.41 31.14
N LEU A 251 0.04 7.34 30.37
CA LEU A 251 -0.66 6.12 30.81
C LEU A 251 0.28 5.10 31.46
N VAL A 252 1.45 4.84 30.87
CA VAL A 252 2.38 3.78 31.34
C VAL A 252 3.71 4.30 31.90
N GLY A 253 3.98 5.59 31.74
CA GLY A 253 5.25 6.25 32.07
C GLY A 253 6.24 6.26 30.89
N SER A 254 7.16 7.24 30.90
CA SER A 254 8.14 7.46 29.82
C SER A 254 8.96 6.22 29.49
N THR A 255 9.60 5.59 30.49
CA THR A 255 10.46 4.42 30.28
C THR A 255 9.69 3.22 29.73
N ARG A 256 8.44 2.98 30.18
CA ARG A 256 7.63 1.88 29.64
C ARG A 256 7.13 2.16 28.22
N SER A 257 6.83 3.43 27.88
CA SER A 257 6.52 3.83 26.51
C SER A 257 7.71 3.54 25.59
N ALA A 258 8.91 4.02 25.97
CA ALA A 258 10.13 3.80 25.21
C ALA A 258 10.51 2.31 25.08
N VAL A 259 10.27 1.48 26.11
CA VAL A 259 10.43 0.02 26.02
C VAL A 259 9.41 -0.61 25.07
N LEU A 260 8.14 -0.22 25.13
CA LEU A 260 7.10 -0.75 24.25
C LEU A 260 7.35 -0.38 22.77
N GLU A 261 7.77 0.85 22.52
CA GLU A 261 8.20 1.35 21.21
C GLU A 261 9.48 0.65 20.72
N GLY A 262 10.47 0.47 21.62
CA GLY A 262 11.77 -0.11 21.31
C GLY A 262 11.75 -1.59 20.92
N ILE A 263 10.69 -2.34 21.26
CA ILE A 263 10.49 -3.72 20.82
C ILE A 263 10.23 -3.79 19.30
N GLY A 264 9.40 -2.91 18.76
CA GLY A 264 9.07 -2.86 17.33
C GLY A 264 8.60 -4.22 16.80
N ALA A 265 9.24 -4.71 15.72
CA ALA A 265 8.98 -6.03 15.14
C ALA A 265 9.60 -7.21 15.93
N GLY A 266 10.41 -6.93 16.96
CA GLY A 266 11.10 -7.92 17.78
C GLY A 266 12.47 -7.43 18.25
N CYS A 267 12.87 -7.85 19.45
CA CYS A 267 14.23 -7.63 19.97
C CYS A 267 14.60 -8.56 21.13
N THR A 268 15.88 -8.82 21.30
CA THR A 268 16.40 -9.41 22.53
C THR A 268 16.44 -8.39 23.68
N THR A 269 16.50 -8.85 24.93
CA THR A 269 16.64 -7.96 26.11
C THR A 269 17.88 -7.07 26.03
N SER A 270 18.98 -7.55 25.44
CA SER A 270 20.23 -6.80 25.24
C SER A 270 20.11 -5.70 24.19
N GLU A 271 19.37 -5.95 23.11
CA GLU A 271 19.07 -4.93 22.11
C GLU A 271 18.08 -3.91 22.66
N LEU A 272 17.08 -4.34 23.43
CA LEU A 272 16.11 -3.48 24.10
C LEU A 272 16.78 -2.49 25.05
N ALA A 273 17.67 -2.97 25.91
CA ALA A 273 18.50 -2.15 26.79
C ALA A 273 19.28 -1.08 26.01
N ARG A 274 19.93 -1.47 24.90
CA ARG A 274 20.70 -0.58 24.03
C ARG A 274 19.83 0.46 23.30
N ARG A 275 18.68 0.06 22.77
CA ARG A 275 17.73 0.93 22.03
C ARG A 275 17.13 2.01 22.94
N VAL A 276 16.85 1.67 24.20
CA VAL A 276 16.16 2.56 25.16
C VAL A 276 17.13 3.35 26.05
N GLY A 277 18.41 2.94 26.11
CA GLY A 277 19.42 3.61 26.95
C GLY A 277 19.31 3.27 28.43
N VAL A 278 18.91 2.04 28.76
CA VAL A 278 18.74 1.55 30.15
C VAL A 278 19.59 0.30 30.41
N SER A 279 19.76 -0.07 31.68
CA SER A 279 20.50 -1.29 32.05
C SER A 279 19.76 -2.56 31.61
N LEU A 280 20.51 -3.66 31.41
CA LEU A 280 19.95 -4.99 31.13
C LEU A 280 18.89 -5.43 32.15
N ALA A 281 19.15 -5.17 33.44
CA ALA A 281 18.21 -5.48 34.52
C ALA A 281 16.92 -4.66 34.41
N SER A 282 17.03 -3.35 34.15
CA SER A 282 15.87 -2.47 33.94
C SER A 282 15.07 -2.86 32.69
N ALA A 283 15.73 -3.16 31.58
CA ALA A 283 15.07 -3.66 30.37
C ALA A 283 14.30 -4.97 30.62
N SER A 284 14.91 -5.92 31.33
CA SER A 284 14.28 -7.20 31.71
C SER A 284 13.07 -7.01 32.65
N GLN A 285 13.19 -6.09 33.61
CA GLN A 285 12.10 -5.74 34.54
C GLN A 285 10.93 -5.09 33.79
N HIS A 286 11.20 -4.10 32.93
CA HIS A 286 10.15 -3.46 32.14
C HIS A 286 9.51 -4.43 31.13
N ALA A 287 10.30 -5.26 30.46
CA ALA A 287 9.77 -6.32 29.58
C ALA A 287 8.90 -7.32 30.34
N THR A 288 9.24 -7.63 31.60
CA THR A 288 8.42 -8.49 32.45
C THR A 288 7.08 -7.85 32.80
N VAL A 289 7.08 -6.62 33.32
CA VAL A 289 5.83 -5.89 33.63
C VAL A 289 4.91 -5.75 32.39
N LEU A 290 5.49 -5.52 31.20
CA LEU A 290 4.71 -5.43 29.96
C LEU A 290 4.22 -6.81 29.47
N ARG A 291 4.93 -7.90 29.76
CA ARG A 291 4.50 -9.28 29.49
C ARG A 291 3.32 -9.67 30.36
N ASP A 292 3.44 -9.38 31.66
CA ASP A 292 2.45 -9.74 32.68
C ASP A 292 1.15 -8.93 32.47
N ALA A 293 1.26 -7.71 31.91
CA ALA A 293 0.14 -6.90 31.41
C ALA A 293 -0.42 -7.35 30.03
N GLY A 294 0.10 -8.44 29.45
CA GLY A 294 -0.35 -8.98 28.16
C GLY A 294 0.03 -8.15 26.93
N LEU A 295 0.95 -7.19 27.05
CA LEU A 295 1.35 -6.27 25.96
C LEU A 295 2.49 -6.81 25.09
N LEU A 296 3.28 -7.76 25.60
CA LEU A 296 4.27 -8.50 24.82
C LEU A 296 4.25 -9.99 25.16
N VAL A 297 4.68 -10.81 24.21
CA VAL A 297 5.05 -12.21 24.43
C VAL A 297 6.56 -12.35 24.31
N THR A 298 7.09 -13.37 24.98
CA THR A 298 8.52 -13.66 25.01
C THR A 298 8.73 -15.07 24.47
N LEU A 299 9.50 -15.19 23.39
CA LEU A 299 9.82 -16.43 22.71
C LEU A 299 11.31 -16.74 22.91
N ARG A 300 11.64 -17.96 23.33
CA ARG A 300 13.03 -18.40 23.47
C ARG A 300 13.50 -19.01 22.14
N GLN A 301 14.53 -18.44 21.53
CA GLN A 301 15.17 -19.00 20.33
C GLN A 301 16.62 -19.36 20.69
N GLY A 302 16.86 -20.65 20.90
CA GLY A 302 18.15 -21.17 21.37
C GLY A 302 18.53 -20.57 22.73
N SER A 303 19.72 -19.95 22.78
CA SER A 303 20.22 -19.22 23.96
C SER A 303 19.61 -17.82 24.12
N ALA A 304 18.95 -17.28 23.10
CA ALA A 304 18.40 -15.93 23.10
C ALA A 304 16.92 -15.87 23.51
N VAL A 305 16.52 -14.73 24.07
CA VAL A 305 15.16 -14.43 24.50
C VAL A 305 14.65 -13.26 23.68
N LEU A 306 13.68 -13.49 22.81
CA LEU A 306 13.08 -12.53 21.90
C LEU A 306 11.75 -12.01 22.46
N HIS A 307 11.63 -10.70 22.65
CA HIS A 307 10.36 -10.05 22.97
C HIS A 307 9.68 -9.60 21.68
N THR A 308 8.37 -9.82 21.57
CA THR A 308 7.52 -9.37 20.45
C THR A 308 6.21 -8.85 21.00
N LEU A 309 5.64 -7.81 20.38
CA LEU A 309 4.41 -7.18 20.85
C LEU A 309 3.20 -8.09 20.60
N THR A 310 2.25 -8.14 21.54
CA THR A 310 0.95 -8.76 21.30
C THR A 310 0.05 -7.84 20.47
N PRO A 311 -1.07 -8.34 19.92
CA PRO A 311 -2.10 -7.47 19.34
C PRO A 311 -2.56 -6.34 20.29
N LEU A 312 -2.58 -6.58 21.60
CA LEU A 312 -2.90 -5.57 22.61
C LEU A 312 -1.80 -4.52 22.74
N GLY A 313 -0.52 -4.91 22.80
CA GLY A 313 0.61 -3.97 22.80
C GLY A 313 0.67 -3.11 21.55
N ILE A 314 0.42 -3.72 20.39
CA ILE A 314 0.32 -3.02 19.09
C ILE A 314 -0.87 -2.04 19.09
N ALA A 315 -2.04 -2.44 19.58
CA ALA A 315 -3.21 -1.56 19.69
C ALA A 315 -2.97 -0.39 20.66
N LEU A 316 -2.26 -0.63 21.77
CA LEU A 316 -1.93 0.39 22.75
C LEU A 316 -0.95 1.45 22.20
N LEU A 317 0.10 1.02 21.49
CA LEU A 317 0.98 1.93 20.73
C LEU A 317 0.23 2.77 19.69
N ARG A 318 -0.83 2.21 19.09
CA ARG A 318 -1.69 2.86 18.11
C ARG A 318 -2.80 3.74 18.73
N GLY A 319 -2.86 3.86 20.05
CA GLY A 319 -3.84 4.71 20.74
C GLY A 319 -5.23 4.08 20.94
N GLY A 320 -5.35 2.75 20.87
CA GLY A 320 -6.53 2.03 21.35
C GLY A 320 -7.76 2.03 20.44
N SER A 321 -7.60 2.17 19.12
CA SER A 321 -8.71 1.93 18.17
C SER A 321 -9.19 0.47 18.28
N PRO A 322 -10.47 0.21 18.63
CA PRO A 322 -10.99 -1.15 18.65
C PRO A 322 -10.99 -1.72 17.23
N GLY A 323 -10.42 -2.92 17.06
CA GLY A 323 -10.70 -3.72 15.88
C GLY A 323 -12.18 -4.08 15.87
N GLU A 324 -12.85 -3.83 14.75
CA GLU A 324 -14.25 -4.17 14.54
C GLU A 324 -14.47 -5.66 14.82
N ARG A 325 -15.51 -6.00 15.60
CA ARG A 325 -15.83 -7.41 15.88
C ARG A 325 -16.20 -8.09 14.57
N PRO A 326 -15.72 -9.32 14.29
CA PRO A 326 -16.28 -10.09 13.20
C PRO A 326 -17.80 -10.26 13.44
N PRO A 327 -18.64 -10.21 12.38
CA PRO A 327 -20.06 -10.46 12.52
C PRO A 327 -20.27 -11.85 13.12
N ALA A 328 -21.16 -11.94 14.12
CA ALA A 328 -21.45 -13.21 14.76
C ALA A 328 -21.92 -14.22 13.71
N SER A 329 -21.22 -15.36 13.61
CA SER A 329 -21.66 -16.46 12.76
C SER A 329 -23.00 -16.97 13.27
N GLY A 330 -24.04 -16.85 12.44
CA GLY A 330 -25.37 -17.35 12.74
C GLY A 330 -25.37 -18.88 12.77
N ALA A 331 -25.10 -19.46 13.93
CA ALA A 331 -25.23 -20.88 14.17
C ALA A 331 -26.72 -21.29 14.14
N ALA A 332 -27.22 -21.60 12.94
CA ALA A 332 -28.55 -22.17 12.75
C ALA A 332 -28.57 -23.64 13.19
N GLY A 333 -28.80 -23.87 14.49
CA GLY A 333 -29.18 -25.17 15.05
C GLY A 333 -30.71 -25.38 15.00
N PRO A 334 -31.21 -26.63 14.86
CA PRO A 334 -32.59 -26.86 14.42
C PRO A 334 -33.61 -27.05 15.56
N GLY A 335 -34.89 -26.80 15.23
CA GLY A 335 -36.05 -27.36 15.93
C GLY A 335 -36.80 -26.41 16.87
N GLY A 336 -38.09 -26.17 16.60
CA GLY A 336 -38.90 -25.26 17.43
C GLY A 336 -40.32 -24.99 16.93
N ARG A 337 -41.06 -26.04 16.55
CA ARG A 337 -42.45 -25.94 16.07
C ARG A 337 -43.35 -25.35 17.17
N ARG A 338 -44.09 -24.27 16.90
CA ARG A 338 -45.32 -23.97 17.65
C ARG A 338 -46.37 -23.25 16.79
N ILE A 339 -47.58 -23.80 16.80
CA ILE A 339 -48.74 -23.39 15.99
C ILE A 339 -49.77 -22.74 16.92
N VAL A 340 -50.15 -21.48 16.66
CA VAL A 340 -51.50 -20.88 16.84
C VAL A 340 -51.48 -19.61 15.93
N GLY A 341 -52.51 -19.20 15.17
CA GLY A 341 -53.83 -19.76 14.91
C GLY A 341 -54.84 -18.62 14.63
N ARG A 342 -55.76 -18.82 13.66
CA ARG A 342 -56.82 -17.90 13.14
C ARG A 342 -56.33 -16.83 12.13
N SER A 343 -56.76 -16.81 10.86
CA SER A 343 -58.13 -16.67 10.27
C SER A 343 -58.62 -15.21 10.27
N ALA A 344 -59.22 -14.63 9.22
CA ALA A 344 -59.51 -15.01 7.82
C ALA A 344 -59.74 -13.69 7.01
N ARG A 345 -59.75 -13.58 5.67
CA ARG A 345 -60.66 -14.12 4.62
C ARG A 345 -60.03 -13.77 3.24
N ARG A 346 -60.06 -14.65 2.21
CA ARG A 346 -61.05 -14.70 1.10
C ARG A 346 -61.05 -13.40 0.25
N LEU A 347 -60.92 -13.37 -1.09
CA LEU A 347 -61.20 -14.31 -2.20
C LEU A 347 -60.06 -14.22 -3.27
N ALA A 348 -59.67 -15.28 -4.00
CA ALA A 348 -60.19 -15.71 -5.33
C ALA A 348 -60.19 -14.58 -6.38
N ARG A 349 -59.75 -14.72 -7.64
CA ARG A 349 -59.58 -15.86 -8.57
C ARG A 349 -58.52 -15.48 -9.65
N ASP A 350 -57.92 -16.33 -10.48
CA ASP A 350 -57.74 -17.81 -10.57
C ASP A 350 -56.46 -18.08 -11.42
N GLY A 351 -56.16 -19.32 -11.81
CA GLY A 351 -55.09 -19.67 -12.77
C GLY A 351 -55.62 -19.95 -14.21
N PRO A 352 -55.01 -20.87 -15.01
CA PRO A 352 -53.87 -21.74 -14.67
C PRO A 352 -52.87 -22.08 -15.82
N SER A 353 -51.87 -22.92 -15.49
CA SER A 353 -51.21 -23.92 -16.37
C SER A 353 -50.25 -23.40 -17.46
N ARG A 354 -48.98 -23.85 -17.54
CA ARG A 354 -48.58 -25.26 -17.68
C ARG A 354 -47.23 -25.59 -17.05
N ALA A 355 -47.06 -26.87 -16.69
CA ALA A 355 -45.78 -27.51 -16.37
C ALA A 355 -45.44 -28.56 -17.44
N GLN A 356 -44.14 -28.87 -17.59
CA GLN A 356 -43.48 -30.14 -17.99
C GLN A 356 -42.05 -29.80 -18.48
N THR A 357 -40.97 -30.11 -17.74
CA THR A 357 -40.26 -31.40 -17.51
C THR A 357 -39.36 -31.87 -18.67
N GLY A 358 -38.10 -32.22 -18.32
CA GLY A 358 -37.11 -32.82 -19.20
C GLY A 358 -35.83 -31.95 -19.31
N GLY A 359 -34.60 -32.42 -19.06
CA GLY A 359 -34.17 -33.72 -18.57
C GLY A 359 -33.04 -34.34 -19.40
N TYR A 360 -31.80 -34.26 -18.88
CA TYR A 360 -30.63 -35.11 -19.17
C TYR A 360 -29.73 -34.89 -20.43
N GLU A 361 -28.42 -34.84 -20.13
CA GLU A 361 -27.28 -35.50 -20.83
C GLU A 361 -26.70 -34.98 -22.17
N ARG A 362 -25.43 -34.52 -22.19
CA ARG A 362 -24.22 -35.34 -22.56
C ARG A 362 -22.89 -34.56 -22.62
N ASN A 363 -21.79 -35.33 -22.62
CA ASN A 363 -20.39 -34.89 -22.58
C ASN A 363 -19.74 -34.69 -23.96
N GLY A 364 -18.87 -33.68 -24.06
CA GLY A 364 -17.63 -33.66 -24.85
C GLY A 364 -17.71 -33.35 -26.36
N PRO A 365 -16.55 -33.18 -27.05
CA PRO A 365 -15.18 -33.15 -26.54
C PRO A 365 -14.42 -31.83 -26.80
N VAL A 366 -13.16 -31.77 -26.34
CA VAL A 366 -12.19 -30.71 -26.62
C VAL A 366 -11.77 -30.71 -28.10
N THR A 367 -11.65 -29.53 -28.71
CA THR A 367 -10.97 -29.35 -30.00
C THR A 367 -9.88 -28.30 -29.87
N SER A 368 -8.63 -28.71 -30.14
CA SER A 368 -7.46 -27.84 -30.23
C SER A 368 -7.53 -26.94 -31.46
N TYR A 369 -7.37 -25.62 -31.28
CA TYR A 369 -7.23 -24.68 -32.40
C TYR A 369 -5.76 -24.29 -32.57
N VAL A 370 -5.17 -24.67 -33.70
CA VAL A 370 -3.82 -24.27 -34.12
C VAL A 370 -3.97 -23.11 -35.08
N MET A 371 -3.35 -21.95 -34.76
CA MET A 371 -3.33 -20.80 -35.67
C MET A 371 -2.17 -20.93 -36.67
N PRO A 372 -2.39 -20.72 -37.98
CA PRO A 372 -1.32 -20.57 -38.96
C PRO A 372 -0.61 -19.21 -38.81
N PRO A 373 0.64 -19.07 -39.30
CA PRO A 373 1.41 -17.83 -39.24
C PRO A 373 1.03 -16.85 -40.37
N ASP A 374 1.58 -15.64 -40.26
CA ASP A 374 1.67 -14.59 -41.28
C ASP A 374 0.40 -13.81 -41.64
N GLU A 375 0.08 -12.80 -40.82
CA GLU A 375 -0.48 -11.54 -41.31
C GLU A 375 0.03 -10.35 -40.46
N LEU A 376 0.68 -9.38 -41.10
CA LEU A 376 1.34 -8.24 -40.45
C LEU A 376 0.30 -7.17 -40.03
N PRO A 377 0.31 -6.67 -38.77
CA PRO A 377 -0.62 -5.63 -38.36
C PRO A 377 -0.27 -4.26 -38.98
N VAL A 378 -1.23 -3.73 -39.74
CA VAL A 378 -1.18 -2.41 -40.38
C VAL A 378 -1.12 -1.28 -39.34
N VAL A 379 -0.29 -0.27 -39.61
CA VAL A 379 -0.08 0.92 -38.75
C VAL A 379 -1.35 1.79 -38.66
N PRO A 380 -1.88 2.09 -37.45
CA PRO A 380 -3.01 3.00 -37.32
C PRO A 380 -2.65 4.47 -37.60
N ARG A 381 -3.29 5.06 -38.61
CA ARG A 381 -3.27 6.52 -38.87
C ARG A 381 -4.09 7.28 -37.83
N TRP A 382 -3.46 7.79 -36.78
CA TRP A 382 -4.05 8.81 -35.89
C TRP A 382 -3.00 9.85 -35.49
N LEU A 383 -2.76 10.80 -36.39
CA LEU A 383 -1.93 11.98 -36.14
C LEU A 383 -2.47 13.18 -36.94
N GLU A 384 -3.73 13.56 -36.67
CA GLU A 384 -4.35 14.77 -37.21
C GLU A 384 -5.40 15.32 -36.23
N LYS A 385 -5.19 16.59 -35.81
CA LYS A 385 -5.99 17.44 -34.91
C LYS A 385 -5.80 17.21 -33.40
#